data_AF-A0A182TQ93-F1
#
_entry.id   AF-A0A182TQ93-F1
#
_cell.length_a   1.000
_cell.length_b   1.000
_cell.length_c   1.000
_cell.angle_alpha   90.00
_cell.angle_beta   90.00
_cell.angle_gamma   90.00
#
_symmetry.space_group_name_H-M   'P 1'
#
loop_
_entity.id
_entity.type
_entity.pdbx_description
1 polymer ?
#
loop_
_entity_poly.entity_id
_entity_poly.type
_entity_poly.pdbx_seq_one_letter_code
_entity_poly.pdbx_strand_id
1 'polypeptide(L)'
;MYGPLSDKNYDVTKLFGQLWEETLQQRIIESTQNQPDDDRVAAIIKCKIDDFLCRFPYHERLQLQPDAKDNAKALAARVLGNELFALPMEEKYLQALRYYNESISYSAQGSEARALAYGNRSAVCLKFGLYQECLENIRLARASNYPARLADKLNKREQHVTRCIQHDPPVFPDRVKHTPGKY
;
A
#
# COMPACT_ATOMS: atom_id res chain seq x y z
N MET A 1 -7.68 -3.19 -17.63
CA MET A 1 -6.68 -4.26 -17.53
C MET A 1 -6.60 -4.65 -16.06
N TYR A 2 -7.46 -5.58 -15.63
CA TYR A 2 -7.50 -6.09 -14.27
C TYR A 2 -6.28 -7.01 -14.05
N GLY A 3 -5.60 -6.87 -12.91
CA GLY A 3 -4.38 -7.64 -12.60
C GLY A 3 -4.63 -9.15 -12.48
N PRO A 4 -3.54 -9.94 -12.40
CA PRO A 4 -3.52 -11.41 -12.58
C PRO A 4 -4.08 -12.21 -11.38
N LEU A 5 -5.10 -11.69 -10.69
CA LEU A 5 -5.75 -12.40 -9.59
C LEU A 5 -7.08 -13.07 -10.01
N SER A 6 -7.47 -12.96 -11.28
CA SER A 6 -8.65 -13.64 -11.83
C SER A 6 -8.30 -14.90 -12.62
N ASP A 7 -7.07 -15.40 -12.50
CA ASP A 7 -6.68 -16.64 -13.18
C ASP A 7 -7.33 -17.83 -12.47
N LYS A 8 -8.07 -18.66 -13.21
CA LYS A 8 -8.83 -19.81 -12.67
C LYS A 8 -7.95 -20.85 -11.96
N ASN A 9 -6.63 -20.74 -12.13
CA ASN A 9 -5.65 -21.61 -11.50
C ASN A 9 -5.32 -21.24 -10.05
N TYR A 10 -5.66 -20.03 -9.59
CA TYR A 10 -5.34 -19.55 -8.25
C TYR A 10 -6.57 -18.92 -7.59
N ASP A 11 -7.39 -19.77 -6.96
CA ASP A 11 -8.55 -19.32 -6.17
C ASP A 11 -8.10 -19.00 -4.73
N VAL A 12 -7.88 -17.71 -4.47
CA VAL A 12 -7.45 -17.20 -3.16
C VAL A 12 -8.51 -17.47 -2.08
N THR A 13 -9.79 -17.48 -2.44
CA THR A 13 -10.89 -17.78 -1.51
C THR A 13 -10.85 -19.24 -1.11
N LYS A 14 -10.66 -20.14 -2.08
CA LYS A 14 -10.48 -21.58 -1.80
C LYS A 14 -9.23 -21.84 -0.97
N LEU A 15 -8.10 -21.20 -1.31
CA LEU A 15 -6.86 -21.32 -0.54
C LEU A 15 -7.04 -20.83 0.89
N PHE A 16 -7.72 -19.68 1.09
CA PHE A 16 -8.05 -19.17 2.41
C PHE A 16 -8.94 -20.15 3.18
N GLY A 17 -9.99 -20.68 2.55
CA GLY A 17 -10.89 -21.67 3.16
C GLY A 17 -10.13 -22.91 3.62
N GLN A 18 -9.26 -23.47 2.77
CA GLN A 18 -8.41 -24.61 3.12
C GLN A 18 -7.51 -24.31 4.32
N LEU A 19 -6.78 -23.19 4.28
CA LEU A 19 -5.92 -22.78 5.39
C LEU A 19 -6.74 -22.58 6.67
N TRP A 20 -7.90 -21.92 6.57
CA TRP A 20 -8.79 -21.66 7.69
C TRP A 20 -9.25 -22.97 8.35
N GLU A 21 -9.81 -23.89 7.58
CA GLU A 21 -10.32 -25.18 8.06
C GLU A 21 -9.21 -26.09 8.60
N GLU A 22 -8.07 -26.18 7.89
CA GLU A 22 -6.97 -27.08 8.26
C GLU A 22 -6.19 -26.62 9.49
N THR A 23 -6.22 -25.32 9.83
CA THR A 23 -5.26 -24.76 10.80
C THR A 23 -5.84 -23.87 11.88
N LEU A 24 -6.77 -22.95 11.54
CA LEU A 24 -7.20 -21.88 12.44
C LEU A 24 -8.54 -22.17 13.10
N GLN A 25 -9.49 -22.74 12.35
CA GLN A 25 -10.89 -22.84 12.76
C GLN A 25 -11.05 -23.56 14.10
N GLN A 26 -10.52 -24.78 14.23
CA GLN A 26 -10.66 -25.55 15.47
C GLN A 26 -9.93 -24.89 16.64
N ARG A 27 -8.72 -24.36 16.41
CA ARG A 27 -7.92 -23.71 17.46
C ARG A 27 -8.63 -22.49 18.04
N ILE A 28 -9.31 -21.72 17.19
CA ILE A 28 -10.09 -20.56 17.62
C ILE A 28 -11.32 -21.03 18.39
N ILE A 29 -12.11 -21.96 17.84
CA ILE A 29 -13.33 -22.47 18.48
C ILE A 29 -13.03 -23.02 19.89
N GLU A 30 -12.03 -23.89 20.02
CA GLU A 30 -11.63 -24.47 21.31
C GLU A 30 -11.18 -23.41 22.33
N SER A 31 -10.51 -22.36 21.86
CA SER A 31 -9.99 -21.30 22.72
C SER A 31 -11.07 -20.30 23.15
N THR A 32 -12.21 -20.25 22.46
CA THR A 32 -13.30 -19.31 22.72
C THR A 32 -14.56 -19.97 23.29
N GLN A 33 -14.69 -21.30 23.23
CA GLN A 33 -15.96 -22.03 23.49
C GLN A 33 -16.61 -21.76 24.86
N ASN A 34 -15.84 -21.32 25.85
CA ASN A 34 -16.33 -21.06 27.22
C ASN A 34 -16.09 -19.62 27.68
N GLN A 35 -15.82 -18.69 26.76
CA GLN A 35 -15.50 -17.31 27.10
C GLN A 35 -16.69 -16.39 26.80
N PRO A 36 -17.43 -15.91 27.82
CA PRO A 36 -18.65 -15.12 27.63
C PRO A 36 -18.39 -13.62 27.37
N ASP A 37 -17.14 -13.19 27.45
CA ASP A 37 -16.72 -11.80 27.27
C ASP A 37 -16.22 -11.59 25.83
N ASP A 38 -16.98 -10.83 25.05
CA ASP A 38 -16.72 -10.57 23.63
C ASP A 38 -15.36 -9.89 23.40
N ASP A 39 -14.91 -9.00 24.29
CA ASP A 39 -13.62 -8.33 24.16
C ASP A 39 -12.47 -9.33 24.37
N ARG A 40 -12.65 -10.28 25.29
CA ARG A 40 -11.69 -11.38 25.49
C ARG A 40 -11.70 -12.35 24.33
N VAL A 41 -12.87 -12.67 23.77
CA VAL A 41 -12.98 -13.51 22.56
C VAL A 41 -12.22 -12.87 21.40
N ALA A 42 -12.42 -11.56 21.16
CA ALA A 42 -11.70 -10.83 20.11
C ALA A 42 -10.18 -10.83 20.34
N ALA A 43 -9.72 -10.63 21.58
CA ALA A 43 -8.30 -10.68 21.93
C ALA A 43 -7.70 -12.08 21.69
N ILE A 44 -8.43 -13.15 22.03
CA ILE A 44 -8.02 -14.54 21.80
C ILE A 44 -7.92 -14.82 20.29
N ILE A 45 -8.93 -14.44 19.51
CA ILE A 45 -8.93 -14.59 18.05
C ILE A 45 -7.72 -13.88 17.45
N LYS A 46 -7.50 -12.62 17.82
CA LYS A 46 -6.35 -11.84 17.35
C LYS A 46 -5.02 -12.55 17.68
N CYS A 47 -4.85 -13.00 18.92
CA CYS A 47 -3.64 -13.70 19.35
C CYS A 47 -3.40 -14.99 18.56
N LYS A 48 -4.45 -15.78 18.29
CA LYS A 48 -4.32 -17.03 17.51
C LYS A 48 -4.02 -16.76 16.04
N ILE A 49 -4.63 -15.74 15.45
CA ILE A 49 -4.35 -15.31 14.08
C ILE A 49 -2.91 -14.80 13.98
N ASP A 50 -2.48 -13.94 14.90
CA ASP A 50 -1.12 -13.40 14.92
C ASP A 50 -0.08 -14.54 15.06
N ASP A 51 -0.27 -15.45 16.03
CA ASP A 51 0.62 -16.62 16.22
C ASP A 51 0.72 -17.48 14.96
N PHE A 52 -0.42 -17.73 14.32
CA PHE A 52 -0.48 -18.50 13.10
C PHE A 52 0.20 -17.81 11.93
N LEU A 53 -0.06 -16.51 11.71
CA LEU A 53 0.59 -15.73 10.66
C LEU A 53 2.12 -15.64 10.86
N CYS A 54 2.58 -15.61 12.11
CA CYS A 54 4.01 -15.58 12.42
C CYS A 54 4.71 -16.94 12.29
N ARG A 55 4.01 -18.06 12.53
CA ARG A 55 4.60 -19.41 12.53
C ARG A 55 4.46 -20.16 11.21
N PHE A 56 3.45 -19.84 10.43
CA PHE A 56 3.18 -20.59 9.22
C PHE A 56 4.17 -20.16 8.11
N PRO A 57 4.83 -21.12 7.42
CA PRO A 57 5.84 -20.84 6.39
C PRO A 57 5.18 -20.42 5.08
N TYR A 58 4.39 -19.34 5.11
CA TYR A 58 3.72 -18.78 3.94
C TYR A 58 4.73 -18.36 2.87
N HIS A 59 5.91 -17.95 3.30
CA HIS A 59 7.00 -17.58 2.42
C HIS A 59 7.40 -18.75 1.52
N GLU A 60 7.64 -19.92 2.11
CA GLU A 60 8.00 -21.14 1.42
C GLU A 60 6.81 -21.76 0.68
N ARG A 61 5.64 -21.85 1.33
CA ARG A 61 4.44 -22.49 0.74
C ARG A 61 3.91 -21.71 -0.47
N LEU A 62 3.92 -20.38 -0.41
CA LEU A 62 3.44 -19.52 -1.51
C LEU A 62 4.58 -19.04 -2.41
N GLN A 63 5.82 -19.51 -2.19
CA GLN A 63 7.01 -19.11 -2.94
C GLN A 63 7.15 -17.59 -3.03
N LEU A 64 6.84 -16.90 -1.93
CA LEU A 64 6.97 -15.45 -1.87
C LEU A 64 8.45 -15.10 -1.98
N GLN A 65 8.76 -13.99 -2.62
CA GLN A 65 10.12 -13.47 -2.60
C GLN A 65 10.39 -12.87 -1.20
N PRO A 66 11.61 -12.99 -0.65
CA PRO A 66 11.96 -12.31 0.59
C PRO A 66 11.66 -10.82 0.44
N ASP A 67 11.07 -10.18 1.45
CA ASP A 67 10.93 -8.72 1.48
C ASP A 67 12.28 -8.06 1.82
N ALA A 68 13.30 -8.39 1.03
CA ALA A 68 14.63 -7.87 1.15
C ALA A 68 14.68 -6.50 0.49
N LYS A 69 14.98 -5.49 1.31
CA LYS A 69 15.17 -4.13 0.82
C LYS A 69 16.51 -4.03 0.10
N ASP A 70 16.49 -3.44 -1.10
CA ASP A 70 17.62 -3.31 -2.01
C ASP A 70 17.68 -1.88 -2.53
N ASN A 71 18.64 -1.11 -2.01
CA ASN A 71 18.80 0.29 -2.38
C ASN A 71 19.21 0.47 -3.86
N ALA A 72 19.93 -0.50 -4.45
CA ALA A 72 20.34 -0.43 -5.84
C ALA A 72 19.13 -0.63 -6.77
N LYS A 73 18.28 -1.61 -6.49
CA LYS A 73 17.01 -1.80 -7.21
C LYS A 73 16.06 -0.63 -7.00
N ALA A 74 15.96 -0.11 -5.77
CA ALA A 74 15.15 1.07 -5.49
C ALA A 74 15.61 2.29 -6.31
N LEU A 75 16.92 2.50 -6.43
CA LEU A 75 17.50 3.55 -7.24
C LEU A 75 17.21 3.34 -8.74
N ALA A 76 17.46 2.13 -9.27
CA ALA A 76 17.24 1.80 -10.67
C ALA A 76 15.78 2.03 -11.08
N ALA A 77 14.83 1.53 -10.30
CA ALA A 77 13.41 1.75 -10.53
C ALA A 77 13.07 3.26 -10.51
N ARG A 78 13.60 4.02 -9.56
CA ARG A 78 13.36 5.48 -9.51
C ARG A 78 13.92 6.22 -10.72
N VAL A 79 15.08 5.80 -11.24
CA VAL A 79 15.69 6.38 -12.45
C VAL A 79 14.80 6.14 -13.67
N LEU A 80 14.35 4.90 -13.90
CA LEU A 80 13.40 4.59 -14.98
C LEU A 80 12.10 5.39 -14.85
N GLY A 81 11.58 5.50 -13.63
CA GLY A 81 10.41 6.33 -13.36
C GLY A 81 10.62 7.80 -13.72
N ASN A 82 11.81 8.35 -13.43
CA ASN A 82 12.16 9.73 -13.79
C ASN A 82 12.27 9.95 -15.31
N GLU A 83 12.86 9.00 -16.03
CA GLU A 83 12.97 9.05 -17.50
C GLU A 83 11.58 9.09 -18.14
N LEU A 84 10.65 8.25 -17.67
CA LEU A 84 9.27 8.22 -18.14
C LEU A 84 8.50 9.48 -17.75
N PHE A 85 8.68 9.98 -16.53
CA PHE A 85 8.01 11.19 -16.06
C PHE A 85 8.46 12.46 -16.81
N ALA A 86 9.66 12.46 -17.39
CA ALA A 86 10.14 13.56 -18.22
C ALA A 86 9.39 13.66 -19.57
N LEU A 87 8.74 12.58 -20.01
CA LEU A 87 7.97 12.56 -21.24
C LEU A 87 6.58 13.19 -21.00
N PRO A 88 6.14 14.18 -21.82
CA PRO A 88 4.89 14.90 -21.60
C PRO A 88 3.68 14.11 -22.11
N MET A 89 3.48 12.90 -21.60
CA MET A 89 2.43 11.97 -22.01
C MET A 89 1.79 11.30 -20.79
N GLU A 90 0.46 11.33 -20.70
CA GLU A 90 -0.28 10.80 -19.54
C GLU A 90 0.02 9.31 -19.28
N GLU A 91 0.09 8.51 -20.35
CA GLU A 91 0.46 7.09 -20.28
C GLU A 91 1.83 6.90 -19.62
N LYS A 92 2.79 7.79 -19.89
CA LYS A 92 4.14 7.72 -19.33
C LYS A 92 4.14 8.09 -17.85
N TYR A 93 3.25 8.96 -17.39
CA TYR A 93 3.07 9.20 -15.96
C TYR A 93 2.53 7.96 -15.21
N LEU A 94 1.59 7.22 -15.81
CA LEU A 94 1.12 5.95 -15.25
C LEU A 94 2.23 4.89 -15.20
N GLN A 95 3.09 4.84 -16.22
CA GLN A 95 4.26 3.95 -16.19
C GLN A 95 5.27 4.38 -15.13
N ALA A 96 5.55 5.69 -15.02
CA ALA A 96 6.42 6.24 -13.97
C ALA A 96 5.91 5.90 -12.57
N LEU A 97 4.59 5.98 -12.34
CA LEU A 97 3.96 5.58 -11.08
C LEU A 97 4.28 4.15 -10.67
N ARG A 98 4.27 3.21 -11.63
CA ARG A 98 4.61 1.79 -11.38
C ARG A 98 6.05 1.67 -10.88
N TYR A 99 6.99 2.33 -11.55
CA TYR A 99 8.39 2.33 -11.15
C TYR A 99 8.65 3.04 -9.82
N TYR A 100 7.90 4.10 -9.50
CA TYR A 100 7.99 4.72 -8.17
C TYR A 100 7.44 3.81 -7.07
N ASN A 101 6.38 3.04 -7.34
CA ASN A 101 5.90 2.01 -6.39
C ASN A 101 6.91 0.90 -6.19
N GLU A 102 7.56 0.45 -7.26
CA GLU A 102 8.64 -0.53 -7.19
C GLU A 102 9.87 0.02 -6.43
N SER A 103 10.21 1.29 -6.62
CA SER A 103 11.24 1.93 -5.80
C SER A 103 10.89 1.94 -4.31
N ILE A 104 9.62 2.21 -3.98
CA ILE A 104 9.11 2.17 -2.61
C ILE A 104 9.17 0.75 -2.04
N SER A 105 8.84 -0.29 -2.81
CA SER A 105 8.87 -1.68 -2.32
C SER A 105 10.29 -2.12 -1.97
N TYR A 106 11.28 -1.77 -2.79
CA TYR A 106 12.68 -2.12 -2.55
C TYR A 106 13.38 -1.26 -1.49
N SER A 107 12.93 -0.05 -1.22
CA SER A 107 13.63 0.84 -0.27
C SER A 107 13.48 0.43 1.21
N ALA A 108 14.45 0.76 2.07
CA ALA A 108 14.38 0.53 3.54
C ALA A 108 13.61 1.62 4.27
N GLN A 109 12.85 1.28 5.33
CA GLN A 109 11.97 2.24 6.02
C GLN A 109 12.80 3.41 6.54
N GLY A 110 12.32 4.64 6.34
CA GLY A 110 13.08 5.85 6.69
C GLY A 110 14.27 6.15 5.77
N SER A 111 14.51 5.42 4.69
CA SER A 111 15.62 5.73 3.76
C SER A 111 15.31 6.93 2.86
N GLU A 112 16.36 7.68 2.50
CA GLU A 112 16.29 8.73 1.48
C GLU A 112 15.69 8.21 0.16
N ALA A 113 16.01 6.97 -0.22
CA ALA A 113 15.45 6.34 -1.42
C ALA A 113 13.91 6.27 -1.38
N ARG A 114 13.35 5.86 -0.23
CA ARG A 114 11.89 5.85 0.00
C ARG A 114 11.32 7.27 -0.06
N ALA A 115 11.98 8.22 0.60
CA ALA A 115 11.59 9.61 0.60
C ALA A 115 11.49 10.19 -0.82
N LEU A 116 12.52 9.99 -1.63
CA LEU A 116 12.58 10.47 -3.00
C LEU A 116 11.50 9.82 -3.86
N ALA A 117 11.22 8.53 -3.68
CA ALA A 117 10.19 7.83 -4.43
C ALA A 117 8.77 8.36 -4.09
N TYR A 118 8.45 8.62 -2.81
CA TYR A 118 7.20 9.30 -2.43
C TYR A 118 7.13 10.74 -2.96
N GLY A 119 8.25 11.48 -2.90
CA GLY A 119 8.36 12.81 -3.49
C GLY A 119 8.18 12.82 -5.01
N ASN A 120 8.53 11.75 -5.70
CA ASN A 120 8.28 11.59 -7.12
C ASN A 120 6.83 11.17 -7.41
N ARG A 121 6.29 10.23 -6.62
CA ARG A 121 4.89 9.78 -6.72
C ARG A 121 3.90 10.91 -6.49
N SER A 122 4.16 11.83 -5.55
CA SER A 122 3.33 13.05 -5.40
C SER A 122 3.36 13.95 -6.64
N ALA A 123 4.44 13.95 -7.44
CA ALA A 123 4.46 14.68 -8.72
C ALA A 123 3.47 14.08 -9.72
N VAL A 124 3.37 12.75 -9.75
CA VAL A 124 2.39 12.03 -10.58
C VAL A 124 0.97 12.34 -10.11
N CYS A 125 0.69 12.24 -8.80
CA CYS A 125 -0.61 12.59 -8.24
C CYS A 125 -1.04 14.01 -8.64
N LEU A 126 -0.11 14.98 -8.58
CA LEU A 126 -0.37 16.34 -9.04
C LEU A 126 -0.77 16.41 -10.52
N LYS A 127 -0.08 15.68 -11.41
CA LYS A 127 -0.39 15.66 -12.85
C LYS A 127 -1.81 15.16 -13.15
N PHE A 128 -2.34 14.29 -12.29
CA PHE A 128 -3.69 13.74 -12.40
C PHE A 128 -4.74 14.49 -11.58
N GLY A 129 -4.39 15.60 -10.91
CA GLY A 129 -5.31 16.31 -10.02
C GLY A 129 -5.71 15.54 -8.75
N LEU A 130 -4.97 14.48 -8.41
CA LEU A 130 -5.17 13.66 -7.22
C LEU A 130 -4.57 14.36 -5.99
N TYR A 131 -5.24 15.43 -5.56
CA TYR A 131 -4.72 16.39 -4.60
C TYR A 131 -4.52 15.81 -3.20
N GLN A 132 -5.45 14.98 -2.70
CA GLN A 132 -5.33 14.38 -1.37
C GLN A 132 -4.19 13.35 -1.33
N GLU A 133 -4.08 12.52 -2.35
CA GLU A 133 -3.02 11.54 -2.55
C GLU A 133 -1.67 12.22 -2.69
N CYS A 134 -1.63 13.39 -3.34
CA CYS A 134 -0.44 14.22 -3.44
C CYS A 134 0.04 14.68 -2.06
N LEU A 135 -0.85 15.22 -1.21
CA LEU A 135 -0.52 15.64 0.15
C LEU A 135 -0.05 14.46 1.02
N GLU A 136 -0.71 13.31 0.91
CA GLU A 136 -0.32 12.13 1.66
C GLU A 136 1.08 11.62 1.24
N ASN A 137 1.39 11.61 -0.06
CA ASN A 137 2.73 11.27 -0.52
C ASN A 137 3.79 12.30 -0.06
N ILE A 138 3.44 13.59 0.04
CA ILE A 138 4.34 14.61 0.61
C ILE A 138 4.62 14.33 2.10
N ARG A 139 3.57 13.99 2.87
CA ARG A 139 3.70 13.61 4.28
C ARG A 139 4.59 12.37 4.45
N LEU A 140 4.36 11.33 3.66
CA LEU A 140 5.15 10.09 3.65
C LEU A 140 6.61 10.32 3.25
N ALA A 141 6.85 11.21 2.28
CA ALA A 141 8.19 11.62 1.87
C ALA A 141 8.94 12.25 3.05
N ARG A 142 8.32 13.23 3.73
CA ARG A 142 8.91 13.91 4.90
C ARG A 142 9.17 12.93 6.05
N ALA A 143 8.26 12.01 6.30
CA ALA A 143 8.43 10.95 7.30
C ALA A 143 9.55 9.94 6.97
N SER A 144 10.03 9.93 5.72
CA SER A 144 11.05 8.99 5.22
C SER A 144 12.42 9.63 5.04
N ASN A 145 12.78 10.67 5.79
CA ASN A 145 14.05 11.40 5.66
C ASN A 145 14.23 12.07 4.29
N TYR A 146 13.23 12.85 3.86
CA TYR A 146 13.36 13.64 2.62
C TYR A 146 14.51 14.65 2.70
N PRO A 147 15.39 14.72 1.70
CA PRO A 147 16.54 15.62 1.76
C PRO A 147 16.15 17.09 1.86
N ALA A 148 16.70 17.80 2.84
CA ALA A 148 16.46 19.25 3.02
C ALA A 148 16.77 20.05 1.74
N ARG A 149 17.84 19.66 1.02
CA ARG A 149 18.24 20.27 -0.27
C ARG A 149 17.18 20.21 -1.37
N LEU A 150 16.16 19.35 -1.22
CA LEU A 150 15.06 19.17 -2.16
C LEU A 150 13.70 19.60 -1.58
N ALA A 151 13.64 20.03 -0.31
CA ALA A 151 12.39 20.31 0.39
C ALA A 151 11.51 21.33 -0.34
N ASP A 152 12.13 22.31 -1.02
CA ASP A 152 11.41 23.31 -1.81
C ASP A 152 10.53 22.72 -2.91
N LYS A 153 10.90 21.56 -3.48
CA LYS A 153 10.06 20.87 -4.46
C LYS A 153 8.75 20.39 -3.85
N LEU A 154 8.80 19.84 -2.64
CA LEU A 154 7.60 19.42 -1.92
C LEU A 154 6.79 20.62 -1.45
N ASN A 155 7.44 21.66 -0.93
CA ASN A 155 6.75 22.85 -0.44
C ASN A 155 5.99 23.58 -1.56
N LYS A 156 6.61 23.76 -2.74
CA LYS A 156 5.93 24.34 -3.91
C LYS A 156 4.73 23.51 -4.34
N ARG A 157 4.85 22.19 -4.31
CA ARG A 157 3.77 21.28 -4.65
C ARG A 157 2.63 21.33 -3.65
N GLU A 158 2.94 21.26 -2.35
CA GLU A 158 1.98 21.35 -1.26
C GLU A 158 1.19 22.65 -1.35
N GLN A 159 1.86 23.79 -1.50
CA GLN A 159 1.20 25.09 -1.63
C GLN A 159 0.25 25.14 -2.83
N HIS A 160 0.66 24.60 -3.99
CA HIS A 160 -0.20 24.55 -5.16
C HIS A 160 -1.45 23.69 -4.88
N VAL A 161 -1.26 22.48 -4.34
CA VAL A 161 -2.33 21.55 -4.03
C VAL A 161 -3.31 22.12 -3.01
N THR A 162 -2.81 22.78 -1.95
CA THR A 162 -3.66 23.44 -0.95
C THR A 162 -4.53 24.52 -1.58
N ARG A 163 -4.00 25.34 -2.51
CA ARG A 163 -4.79 26.33 -3.24
C ARG A 163 -5.86 25.68 -4.11
N CYS A 164 -5.53 24.60 -4.82
CA CYS A 164 -6.48 23.86 -5.65
C CYS A 164 -7.65 23.33 -4.81
N ILE A 165 -7.36 22.71 -3.66
CA ILE A 165 -8.41 22.20 -2.75
C ILE A 165 -9.28 23.33 -2.19
N GLN A 166 -8.72 24.50 -1.90
CA GLN A 166 -9.49 25.64 -1.40
C GLN A 166 -10.45 26.22 -2.45
N HIS A 167 -10.06 26.18 -3.74
CA HIS A 167 -10.89 26.67 -4.84
C HIS A 167 -11.90 25.64 -5.37
N ASP A 168 -11.60 24.34 -5.24
CA ASP A 168 -12.46 23.24 -5.65
C ASP A 168 -12.51 22.19 -4.53
N PRO A 169 -13.34 22.42 -3.50
CA PRO A 169 -13.37 21.55 -2.33
C PRO A 169 -13.85 20.15 -2.74
N PRO A 170 -13.17 19.07 -2.28
CA PRO A 170 -13.52 17.72 -2.67
C PRO A 170 -14.98 17.42 -2.30
N VAL A 171 -15.81 17.22 -3.31
CA VAL A 171 -17.15 16.66 -3.14
C VAL A 171 -16.96 15.18 -2.87
N PHE A 172 -16.86 14.81 -1.60
CA PHE A 172 -16.94 13.41 -1.22
C PHE A 172 -18.34 12.92 -1.54
N PRO A 173 -18.52 11.85 -2.36
CA PRO A 173 -19.77 11.12 -2.27
C PRO A 173 -19.89 10.65 -0.82
N ASP A 174 -21.06 10.86 -0.22
CA ASP A 174 -21.38 10.32 1.10
C ASP A 174 -20.86 8.88 1.18
N ARG A 175 -20.20 8.53 2.31
CA ARG A 175 -19.73 7.16 2.56
C ARG A 175 -20.81 6.21 2.09
N VAL A 176 -20.49 5.37 1.09
CA VAL A 176 -21.41 4.35 0.57
C VAL A 176 -21.94 3.62 1.80
N LYS A 177 -23.21 3.86 2.14
CA LYS A 177 -23.88 3.14 3.20
C LYS A 177 -23.83 1.70 2.74
N HIS A 178 -23.04 0.89 3.44
CA HIS A 178 -22.94 -0.53 3.15
C HIS A 178 -24.35 -1.10 3.31
N THR A 179 -25.05 -1.30 2.20
CA THR A 179 -26.24 -2.13 2.18
C THR A 179 -25.72 -3.55 2.43
N PRO A 180 -26.19 -4.24 3.49
CA PRO A 180 -25.87 -5.66 3.64
C PRO A 180 -26.47 -6.36 2.42
N GLY A 181 -25.59 -6.80 1.51
CA GLY A 181 -26.00 -7.64 0.40
C GLY A 181 -26.59 -8.92 1.00
N LYS A 182 -27.83 -9.22 0.62
CA LYS A 182 -28.37 -10.57 0.75
C LYS A 182 -27.51 -11.44 -0.16
N TYR A 183 -26.68 -12.29 0.44
CA TYR A 183 -26.07 -13.43 -0.24
C TYR A 183 -27.14 -14.44 -0.62
#